data_AF-A0A210PFS6-F1
#
_entry.id   AF-A0A210PFS6-F1
#
_cell.length_a   1.000
_cell.length_b   1.000
_cell.length_c   1.000
_cell.angle_alpha   90.00
_cell.angle_beta   90.00
_cell.angle_gamma   90.00
#
_symmetry.space_group_name_H-M   'P 1'
#
loop_
_entity.id
_entity.type
_entity.pdbx_description
1 polymer ?
#
loop_
_entity_poly.entity_id
_entity_poly.type
_entity_poly.pdbx_seq_one_letter_code
_entity_poly.pdbx_strand_id
1 'polypeptide(L)'
;MNGIEEEYMSGIEEEHMNRIKEEHMSGIEEEHMNRIKEEHMSGIEEEHMNRIKEEHMSGIEEEHMNRIKEEHMSGIEEEHMNRIKEEHMSGIEEEHMNRIKEEHMSGIEEEHMNRIKEEHMSGIEEEHMNRIKEEHMSGIEEEHTNRVEEEHMSGIKEEHRNGIEEKHMNGIEEELTNGIKEEHMQSFRHAA
;
A
#
# COMPACT_ATOMS: atom_id res chain seq x y z
N MET A 1 -17.13 -18.54 15.05
CA MET A 1 -18.33 -19.05 14.33
C MET A 1 -18.03 -19.97 13.14
N ASN A 2 -18.98 -20.84 12.74
CA ASN A 2 -18.96 -21.60 11.48
C ASN A 2 -19.85 -20.87 10.45
N GLY A 3 -19.27 -20.38 9.36
CA GLY A 3 -19.95 -19.96 8.11
C GLY A 3 -21.17 -19.05 8.28
N ILE A 4 -20.98 -17.73 8.13
CA ILE A 4 -22.09 -16.76 8.03
C ILE A 4 -22.38 -16.51 6.55
N GLU A 5 -23.67 -16.52 6.18
CA GLU A 5 -24.18 -16.19 4.85
C GLU A 5 -25.44 -15.35 5.01
N GLU A 6 -25.32 -14.03 4.87
CA GLU A 6 -26.42 -13.06 4.92
C GLU A 6 -26.33 -12.07 3.72
N GLU A 7 -27.16 -11.04 3.73
CA GLU A 7 -27.16 -9.94 2.73
C GLU A 7 -26.62 -8.62 3.31
N TYR A 8 -26.90 -8.36 4.60
CA TYR A 8 -26.35 -7.24 5.35
C TYR A 8 -25.98 -7.65 6.77
N MET A 9 -24.76 -7.35 7.19
CA MET A 9 -24.32 -7.43 8.59
C MET A 9 -23.84 -6.07 9.10
N SER A 10 -24.25 -5.72 10.34
CA SER A 10 -23.77 -4.50 10.98
C SER A 10 -23.91 -4.53 12.49
N GLY A 11 -23.00 -3.85 13.20
CA GLY A 11 -23.02 -3.73 14.66
C GLY A 11 -22.72 -5.06 15.35
N ILE A 12 -21.72 -5.78 14.85
CA ILE A 12 -21.32 -7.09 15.36
C ILE A 12 -20.15 -6.89 16.32
N GLU A 13 -20.24 -7.56 17.47
CA GLU A 13 -19.17 -7.73 18.45
C GLU A 13 -19.06 -9.24 18.74
N GLU A 14 -18.04 -9.92 18.21
CA GLU A 14 -17.75 -11.33 18.45
C GLU A 14 -16.23 -11.56 18.64
N GLU A 15 -15.82 -12.73 19.14
CA GLU A 15 -14.39 -13.04 19.31
C GLU A 15 -13.76 -13.60 18.03
N HIS A 16 -14.47 -14.46 17.30
CA HIS A 16 -13.93 -15.07 16.08
C HIS A 16 -14.94 -15.29 14.95
N MET A 17 -14.62 -14.76 13.77
CA MET A 17 -15.31 -15.04 12.51
C MET A 17 -14.41 -15.81 11.52
N ASN A 18 -14.81 -17.05 11.20
CA ASN A 18 -13.93 -17.94 10.42
C ASN A 18 -14.19 -17.93 8.91
N ARG A 19 -15.45 -17.83 8.50
CA ARG A 19 -15.83 -17.81 7.08
C ARG A 19 -17.09 -16.98 6.94
N ILE A 20 -16.98 -15.90 6.19
CA ILE A 20 -18.06 -14.97 5.91
C ILE A 20 -18.27 -14.95 4.40
N LYS A 21 -19.52 -14.91 3.98
CA LYS A 21 -19.91 -14.60 2.61
C LYS A 21 -21.14 -13.70 2.64
N GLU A 22 -20.89 -12.42 2.44
CA GLU A 22 -21.86 -11.33 2.58
C GLU A 22 -21.89 -10.44 1.34
N GLU A 23 -22.90 -9.59 1.20
CA GLU A 23 -22.87 -8.47 0.24
C GLU A 23 -22.36 -7.18 0.91
N HIS A 24 -22.79 -6.90 2.16
CA HIS A 24 -22.42 -5.69 2.89
C HIS A 24 -22.16 -5.90 4.40
N MET A 25 -21.06 -5.34 4.90
CA MET A 25 -20.60 -5.43 6.28
C MET A 25 -20.16 -4.04 6.75
N SER A 26 -20.62 -3.66 7.94
CA SER A 26 -20.15 -2.41 8.54
C SER A 26 -20.29 -2.30 10.06
N GLY A 27 -19.35 -1.63 10.72
CA GLY A 27 -19.38 -1.45 12.18
C GLY A 27 -19.17 -2.79 12.89
N ILE A 28 -18.01 -3.39 12.64
CA ILE A 28 -17.60 -4.68 13.21
C ILE A 28 -16.43 -4.41 14.16
N GLU A 29 -16.50 -4.99 15.35
CA GLU A 29 -15.39 -5.08 16.31
C GLU A 29 -15.16 -6.57 16.62
N GLU A 30 -14.01 -7.10 16.24
CA GLU A 30 -13.70 -8.55 16.34
C GLU A 30 -12.23 -8.78 16.70
N GLU A 31 -11.86 -9.88 17.35
CA GLU A 31 -10.41 -10.21 17.49
C GLU A 31 -9.85 -10.84 16.21
N HIS A 32 -10.60 -11.71 15.52
CA HIS A 32 -10.07 -12.47 14.40
C HIS A 32 -11.09 -12.82 13.29
N MET A 33 -10.74 -12.45 12.06
CA MET A 33 -11.44 -12.71 10.81
C MET A 33 -10.53 -13.45 9.82
N ASN A 34 -10.99 -14.62 9.39
CA ASN A 34 -10.10 -15.51 8.63
C ASN A 34 -10.32 -15.50 7.12
N ARG A 35 -11.57 -15.63 6.68
CA ARG A 35 -11.90 -15.78 5.25
C ARG A 35 -13.18 -15.02 4.94
N ILE A 36 -12.99 -13.88 4.33
CA ILE A 36 -14.07 -12.98 3.95
C ILE A 36 -14.23 -13.01 2.43
N LYS A 37 -15.47 -13.04 1.97
CA LYS A 37 -15.81 -12.80 0.58
C LYS A 37 -17.03 -11.90 0.53
N GLU A 38 -16.82 -10.69 0.06
CA GLU A 38 -17.79 -9.61 0.18
C GLU A 38 -17.81 -8.69 -1.05
N GLU A 39 -18.81 -7.82 -1.17
CA GLU A 39 -18.83 -6.72 -2.13
C GLU A 39 -18.41 -5.39 -1.46
N HIS A 40 -18.93 -5.06 -0.27
CA HIS A 40 -18.56 -3.84 0.46
C HIS A 40 -18.36 -3.96 1.99
N MET A 41 -17.18 -3.56 2.49
CA MET A 41 -16.78 -3.57 3.88
C MET A 41 -16.41 -2.16 4.32
N SER A 42 -16.91 -1.75 5.49
CA SER A 42 -16.49 -0.47 6.06
C SER A 42 -16.60 -0.35 7.58
N GLY A 43 -15.69 0.38 8.22
CA GLY A 43 -15.74 0.61 9.67
C GLY A 43 -15.51 -0.69 10.44
N ILE A 44 -14.34 -1.28 10.24
CA ILE A 44 -13.89 -2.50 10.91
C ILE A 44 -12.75 -2.14 11.85
N GLU A 45 -12.81 -2.63 13.09
CA GLU A 45 -11.71 -2.63 14.05
C GLU A 45 -11.42 -4.07 14.43
N GLU A 46 -10.19 -4.55 14.17
CA GLU A 46 -9.83 -5.95 14.40
C GLU A 46 -8.34 -6.17 14.74
N GLU A 47 -7.98 -7.25 15.44
CA GLU A 47 -6.56 -7.60 15.59
C GLU A 47 -5.98 -8.32 14.35
N HIS A 48 -6.72 -9.21 13.64
CA HIS A 48 -6.09 -10.06 12.60
C HIS A 48 -6.97 -10.59 11.44
N MET A 49 -6.96 -9.91 10.29
CA MET A 49 -7.54 -10.33 9.03
C MET A 49 -6.59 -11.15 8.16
N ASN A 50 -7.01 -12.36 7.84
CA ASN A 50 -6.13 -13.29 7.12
C ASN A 50 -6.30 -13.32 5.60
N ARG A 51 -7.54 -13.38 5.11
CA ARG A 51 -7.84 -13.55 3.68
C ARG A 51 -9.13 -12.84 3.30
N ILE A 52 -8.97 -11.77 2.56
CA ILE A 52 -10.07 -10.95 2.08
C ILE A 52 -10.15 -11.06 0.57
N LYS A 53 -11.38 -11.10 0.06
CA LYS A 53 -11.66 -10.92 -1.36
C LYS A 53 -12.93 -10.08 -1.51
N GLU A 54 -12.76 -8.89 -2.01
CA GLU A 54 -13.79 -7.85 -2.01
C GLU A 54 -13.73 -6.96 -3.26
N GLU A 55 -14.76 -6.13 -3.46
CA GLU A 55 -14.78 -5.03 -4.44
C GLU A 55 -14.41 -3.69 -3.78
N HIS A 56 -14.92 -3.36 -2.59
CA HIS A 56 -14.61 -2.09 -1.90
C HIS A 56 -14.39 -2.21 -0.37
N MET A 57 -13.24 -1.79 0.13
CA MET A 57 -12.91 -1.65 1.56
C MET A 57 -12.64 -0.20 1.94
N SER A 58 -13.16 0.20 3.10
CA SER A 58 -12.79 1.50 3.66
C SER A 58 -12.91 1.64 5.18
N GLY A 59 -12.04 2.44 5.80
CA GLY A 59 -12.12 2.71 7.24
C GLY A 59 -11.85 1.45 8.06
N ILE A 60 -10.67 0.88 7.88
CA ILE A 60 -10.20 -0.29 8.61
C ILE A 60 -9.08 0.16 9.55
N GLU A 61 -9.15 -0.30 10.79
CA GLU A 61 -8.05 -0.22 11.77
C GLU A 61 -7.71 -1.65 12.20
N GLU A 62 -6.47 -2.08 11.99
CA GLU A 62 -6.07 -3.45 12.30
C GLU A 62 -4.59 -3.62 12.70
N GLU A 63 -4.23 -4.66 13.45
CA GLU A 63 -2.80 -4.97 13.66
C GLU A 63 -2.17 -5.72 12.45
N HIS A 64 -2.90 -6.62 11.76
CA HIS A 64 -2.22 -7.61 10.87
C HIS A 64 -3.01 -8.22 9.69
N MET A 65 -3.06 -7.54 8.55
CA MET A 65 -3.60 -8.01 7.29
C MET A 65 -2.61 -8.87 6.50
N ASN A 66 -3.04 -10.09 6.19
CA ASN A 66 -2.16 -11.05 5.53
C ASN A 66 -2.30 -11.11 4.00
N ARG A 67 -3.53 -11.17 3.49
CA ARG A 67 -3.81 -11.36 2.06
C ARG A 67 -5.08 -10.68 1.65
N ILE A 68 -4.91 -9.65 0.85
CA ILE A 68 -6.00 -8.86 0.30
C ILE A 68 -6.04 -9.07 -1.21
N LYS A 69 -7.26 -9.11 -1.74
CA LYS A 69 -7.50 -9.00 -3.17
C LYS A 69 -8.77 -8.19 -3.39
N GLU A 70 -8.59 -6.99 -3.91
CA GLU A 70 -9.66 -6.00 -4.01
C GLU A 70 -9.59 -5.17 -5.30
N GLU A 71 -10.60 -4.32 -5.48
CA GLU A 71 -10.65 -3.29 -6.52
C GLU A 71 -10.32 -1.91 -5.91
N HIS A 72 -10.86 -1.55 -4.74
CA HIS A 72 -10.73 -0.20 -4.17
C HIS A 72 -10.62 -0.09 -2.64
N MET A 73 -9.40 0.05 -2.14
CA MET A 73 -9.06 0.27 -0.74
C MET A 73 -8.88 1.74 -0.42
N SER A 74 -9.46 2.17 0.71
CA SER A 74 -9.17 3.52 1.22
C SER A 74 -9.30 3.70 2.73
N GLY A 75 -8.42 4.51 3.33
CA GLY A 75 -8.50 4.82 4.77
C GLY A 75 -8.24 3.59 5.63
N ILE A 76 -7.02 3.06 5.53
CA ILE A 76 -6.53 1.93 6.32
C ILE A 76 -5.45 2.44 7.26
N GLU A 77 -5.51 2.04 8.52
CA GLU A 77 -4.44 2.20 9.51
C GLU A 77 -4.05 0.80 10.01
N GLU A 78 -2.79 0.40 9.84
CA GLU A 78 -2.35 -0.94 10.20
C GLU A 78 -0.89 -1.04 10.66
N GLU A 79 -0.51 -2.05 11.47
CA GLU A 79 0.91 -2.33 11.71
C GLU A 79 1.58 -3.13 10.58
N HIS A 80 0.91 -4.12 9.94
CA HIS A 80 1.61 -5.10 9.08
C HIS A 80 0.86 -5.78 7.92
N MET A 81 0.81 -5.15 6.75
CA MET A 81 0.31 -5.69 5.50
C MET A 81 1.32 -6.57 4.77
N ASN A 82 0.91 -7.82 4.54
CA ASN A 82 1.81 -8.79 3.92
C ASN A 82 1.69 -8.90 2.41
N ARG A 83 0.47 -8.97 1.87
CA ARG A 83 0.23 -9.20 0.43
C ARG A 83 -1.05 -8.55 -0.04
N ILE A 84 -0.88 -7.58 -0.92
CA ILE A 84 -1.96 -6.83 -1.51
C ILE A 84 -2.00 -7.09 -3.01
N LYS A 85 -3.22 -7.16 -3.55
CA LYS A 85 -3.45 -7.08 -4.98
C LYS A 85 -4.72 -6.26 -5.24
N GLU A 86 -4.49 -5.04 -5.69
CA GLU A 86 -5.48 -3.97 -5.84
C GLU A 86 -5.57 -3.49 -7.30
N GLU A 87 -6.63 -2.75 -7.62
CA GLU A 87 -6.61 -1.75 -8.72
C GLU A 87 -6.27 -0.34 -8.19
N HIS A 88 -6.92 0.14 -7.12
CA HIS A 88 -6.68 1.46 -6.53
C HIS A 88 -6.63 1.48 -4.99
N MET A 89 -5.56 2.02 -4.42
CA MET A 89 -5.32 2.23 -2.99
C MET A 89 -5.15 3.72 -2.71
N SER A 90 -5.76 4.17 -1.62
CA SER A 90 -5.51 5.54 -1.16
C SER A 90 -5.66 5.76 0.34
N GLY A 91 -4.79 6.58 0.94
CA GLY A 91 -4.89 6.93 2.36
C GLY A 91 -4.61 5.73 3.26
N ILE A 92 -3.37 5.24 3.21
CA ILE A 92 -2.87 4.15 4.04
C ILE A 92 -1.81 4.72 4.99
N GLU A 93 -1.90 4.36 6.26
CA GLU A 93 -0.84 4.59 7.25
C GLU A 93 -0.41 3.22 7.80
N GLU A 94 0.87 2.86 7.66
CA GLU A 94 1.33 1.54 8.07
C GLU A 94 2.80 1.46 8.51
N GLU A 95 3.16 0.60 9.47
CA GLU A 95 4.59 0.35 9.74
C GLU A 95 5.28 -0.50 8.64
N HIS A 96 4.64 -1.52 8.05
CA HIS A 96 5.38 -2.58 7.31
C HIS A 96 4.65 -3.32 6.16
N MET A 97 4.65 -2.75 4.96
CA MET A 97 4.19 -3.33 3.72
C MET A 97 5.22 -4.23 3.03
N ASN A 98 4.83 -5.47 2.83
CA ASN A 98 5.74 -6.47 2.27
C ASN A 98 5.67 -6.64 0.74
N ARG A 99 4.46 -6.76 0.19
CA ARG A 99 4.25 -7.06 -1.24
C ARG A 99 2.97 -6.44 -1.75
N ILE A 100 3.14 -5.49 -2.65
CA ILE A 100 2.04 -4.78 -3.29
C ILE A 100 2.08 -5.05 -4.79
N LYS A 101 0.89 -5.20 -5.38
CA LYS A 101 0.74 -5.24 -6.82
C LYS A 101 -0.57 -4.57 -7.23
N GLU A 102 -0.44 -3.45 -7.91
CA GLU A 102 -1.54 -2.51 -8.08
C GLU A 102 -1.42 -1.69 -9.38
N GLU A 103 -2.47 -0.95 -9.73
CA GLU A 103 -2.46 0.02 -10.83
C GLU A 103 -2.21 1.47 -10.34
N HIS A 104 -2.86 1.92 -9.26
CA HIS A 104 -2.77 3.30 -8.77
C HIS A 104 -2.73 3.46 -7.24
N MET A 105 -1.56 3.74 -6.67
CA MET A 105 -1.39 4.09 -5.25
C MET A 105 -1.29 5.59 -5.03
N SER A 106 -1.96 6.08 -3.98
CA SER A 106 -1.79 7.47 -3.54
C SER A 106 -1.96 7.73 -2.06
N GLY A 107 -1.15 8.62 -1.48
CA GLY A 107 -1.30 9.03 -0.07
C GLY A 107 -0.99 7.88 0.88
N ILE A 108 0.24 7.42 0.87
CA ILE A 108 0.75 6.38 1.77
C ILE A 108 1.79 7.00 2.71
N GLU A 109 1.69 6.71 3.99
CA GLU A 109 2.71 7.01 4.99
C GLU A 109 3.16 5.69 5.63
N GLU A 110 4.46 5.36 5.55
CA GLU A 110 4.94 4.08 6.06
C GLU A 110 6.41 4.06 6.53
N GLU A 111 6.80 3.15 7.43
CA GLU A 111 8.23 2.97 7.75
C GLU A 111 8.98 2.10 6.72
N HIS A 112 8.42 0.98 6.23
CA HIS A 112 9.19 -0.01 5.44
C HIS A 112 8.46 -0.80 4.32
N MET A 113 8.51 -0.29 3.09
CA MET A 113 8.03 -0.95 1.88
C MET A 113 9.07 -1.86 1.24
N ASN A 114 8.72 -3.13 1.09
CA ASN A 114 9.66 -4.13 0.59
C ASN A 114 9.62 -4.36 -0.93
N ARG A 115 8.42 -4.55 -1.50
CA ARG A 115 8.25 -4.91 -2.91
C ARG A 115 6.98 -4.33 -3.49
N ILE A 116 7.17 -3.41 -4.41
CA ILE A 116 6.09 -2.75 -5.12
C ILE A 116 6.18 -3.11 -6.60
N LYS A 117 5.02 -3.34 -7.20
CA LYS A 117 4.86 -3.30 -8.63
C LYS A 117 3.59 -2.56 -8.97
N GLU A 118 3.73 -1.43 -9.63
CA GLU A 118 2.62 -0.54 -9.90
C GLU A 118 2.69 0.13 -11.27
N GLU A 119 1.66 0.90 -11.65
CA GLU A 119 1.69 1.79 -12.80
C GLU A 119 1.90 3.25 -12.37
N HIS A 120 1.30 3.71 -11.26
CA HIS A 120 1.24 5.12 -10.89
C HIS A 120 1.22 5.43 -9.36
N MET A 121 2.38 5.62 -8.75
CA MET A 121 2.56 6.07 -7.38
C MET A 121 2.55 7.58 -7.27
N SER A 122 1.79 8.09 -6.28
CA SER A 122 1.86 9.51 -5.92
C SER A 122 1.66 9.81 -4.44
N GLY A 123 2.47 10.72 -3.88
CA GLY A 123 2.28 11.17 -2.49
C GLY A 123 2.60 10.06 -1.48
N ILE A 124 3.86 9.65 -1.45
CA ILE A 124 4.37 8.64 -0.52
C ILE A 124 5.39 9.30 0.41
N GLU A 125 5.27 9.06 1.70
CA GLU A 125 6.29 9.41 2.71
C GLU A 125 6.76 8.11 3.38
N GLU A 126 8.06 7.79 3.28
CA GLU A 126 8.56 6.52 3.82
C GLU A 126 10.02 6.56 4.30
N GLU A 127 10.40 5.74 5.28
CA GLU A 127 11.83 5.63 5.63
C GLU A 127 12.61 4.74 4.63
N HIS A 128 12.06 3.63 4.14
CA HIS A 128 12.88 2.54 3.56
C HIS A 128 12.24 1.67 2.44
N MET A 129 12.35 2.12 1.19
CA MET A 129 11.92 1.39 0.00
C MET A 129 12.98 0.44 -0.55
N ASN A 130 12.62 -0.84 -0.66
CA ASN A 130 13.59 -1.84 -1.11
C ASN A 130 13.58 -2.14 -2.61
N ARG A 131 12.41 -2.39 -3.21
CA ARG A 131 12.29 -2.79 -4.62
C ARG A 131 11.02 -2.25 -5.22
N ILE A 132 11.20 -1.33 -6.16
CA ILE A 132 10.13 -0.69 -6.88
C ILE A 132 10.25 -1.02 -8.36
N LYS A 133 9.11 -1.26 -8.99
CA LYS A 133 8.99 -1.33 -10.45
C LYS A 133 7.69 -0.67 -10.88
N GLU A 134 7.82 0.43 -11.59
CA GLU A 134 6.66 1.25 -11.95
C GLU A 134 6.87 1.99 -13.29
N GLU A 135 5.81 2.63 -13.80
CA GLU A 135 5.85 3.49 -14.98
C GLU A 135 5.93 4.99 -14.65
N HIS A 136 5.22 5.47 -13.60
CA HIS A 136 5.17 6.89 -13.24
C HIS A 136 5.16 7.23 -11.73
N MET A 137 6.33 7.44 -11.14
CA MET A 137 6.46 7.93 -9.75
C MET A 137 6.42 9.46 -9.62
N SER A 138 5.65 9.95 -8.62
CA SER A 138 5.66 11.37 -8.28
C SER A 138 5.44 11.73 -6.80
N GLY A 139 6.08 12.79 -6.31
CA GLY A 139 5.80 13.33 -4.97
C GLY A 139 6.15 12.35 -3.85
N ILE A 140 7.39 11.87 -3.85
CA ILE A 140 7.91 10.91 -2.86
C ILE A 140 8.90 11.64 -1.94
N GLU A 141 8.81 11.39 -0.64
CA GLU A 141 9.81 11.79 0.35
C GLU A 141 10.30 10.54 1.07
N GLU A 142 11.59 10.21 0.93
CA GLU A 142 12.15 8.96 1.47
C GLU A 142 13.57 9.11 2.02
N GLU A 143 13.99 8.32 3.01
CA GLU A 143 15.40 8.30 3.40
C GLU A 143 16.26 7.38 2.53
N HIS A 144 15.77 6.20 2.12
CA HIS A 144 16.63 5.11 1.66
C HIS A 144 16.05 4.16 0.59
N THR A 145 16.21 4.47 -0.69
CA THR A 145 15.77 3.57 -1.76
C THR A 145 16.88 2.62 -2.24
N ASN A 146 16.60 1.31 -2.29
CA ASN A 146 17.60 0.29 -2.67
C ASN A 146 17.62 -0.18 -4.13
N ARG A 147 16.46 -0.25 -4.80
CA ARG A 147 16.35 -0.63 -6.24
C ARG A 147 15.09 -0.08 -6.87
N VAL A 148 15.26 0.59 -8.00
CA VAL A 148 14.18 1.19 -8.76
C VAL A 148 14.34 0.90 -10.26
N GLU A 149 13.27 0.42 -10.89
CA GLU A 149 13.12 0.36 -12.35
C GLU A 149 11.90 1.16 -12.78
N GLU A 150 12.12 2.26 -13.52
CA GLU A 150 11.07 3.27 -13.74
C GLU A 150 11.15 3.94 -15.11
N GLU A 151 10.02 4.38 -15.68
CA GLU A 151 10.05 5.21 -16.88
C GLU A 151 10.14 6.71 -16.58
N HIS A 152 9.34 7.20 -15.62
CA HIS A 152 9.23 8.63 -15.33
C HIS A 152 9.22 8.92 -13.82
N MET A 153 10.17 9.74 -13.36
CA MET A 153 10.17 10.26 -11.97
C MET A 153 10.04 11.77 -11.90
N SER A 154 9.26 12.25 -10.93
CA SER A 154 9.21 13.67 -10.63
C SER A 154 8.90 14.05 -9.18
N GLY A 155 9.54 15.10 -8.67
CA GLY A 155 9.23 15.63 -7.33
C GLY A 155 9.62 14.69 -6.20
N ILE A 156 10.83 14.12 -6.27
CA ILE A 156 11.36 13.18 -5.27
C ILE A 156 12.36 13.91 -4.38
N LYS A 157 12.31 13.65 -3.07
CA LYS A 157 13.39 13.99 -2.13
C LYS A 157 13.90 12.70 -1.48
N GLU A 158 15.20 12.43 -1.59
CA GLU A 158 15.79 11.22 -1.04
C GLU A 158 17.22 11.42 -0.51
N GLU A 159 17.59 10.80 0.63
CA GLU A 159 18.97 10.88 1.10
C GLU A 159 19.90 9.87 0.40
N HIS A 160 19.47 8.61 0.28
CA HIS A 160 20.36 7.50 -0.04
C HIS A 160 19.82 6.51 -1.08
N ARG A 161 20.31 6.66 -2.30
CA ARG A 161 19.82 5.88 -3.45
C ARG A 161 20.82 4.86 -3.96
N ASN A 162 20.37 3.62 -4.13
CA ASN A 162 21.15 2.53 -4.73
C ASN A 162 20.43 1.92 -5.94
N GLY A 163 21.15 1.64 -7.03
CA GLY A 163 20.71 0.72 -8.09
C GLY A 163 19.44 1.12 -8.85
N ILE A 164 19.54 2.11 -9.74
CA ILE A 164 18.42 2.62 -10.53
C ILE A 164 18.61 2.37 -12.02
N GLU A 165 17.52 2.05 -12.70
CA GLU A 165 17.38 2.16 -14.15
C GLU A 165 16.17 3.04 -14.49
N GLU A 166 16.41 4.24 -15.04
CA GLU A 166 15.35 5.21 -15.35
C GLU A 166 15.53 5.94 -16.69
N LYS A 167 14.42 6.34 -17.31
CA LYS A 167 14.45 7.04 -18.62
C LYS A 167 14.34 8.55 -18.49
N HIS A 168 13.45 9.05 -17.63
CA HIS A 168 13.10 10.46 -17.56
C HIS A 168 12.99 10.94 -16.11
N MET A 169 13.71 12.02 -15.77
CA MET A 169 13.66 12.63 -14.43
C MET A 169 13.49 14.15 -14.45
N ASN A 170 12.66 14.67 -13.54
CA ASN A 170 12.45 16.11 -13.30
C ASN A 170 12.25 16.45 -11.81
N GLY A 171 12.95 17.46 -11.27
CA GLY A 171 12.68 17.98 -9.93
C GLY A 171 13.00 16.98 -8.81
N ILE A 172 14.27 16.58 -8.71
CA ILE A 172 14.79 15.61 -7.73
C ILE A 172 15.78 16.32 -6.80
N GLU A 173 15.70 16.04 -5.51
CA GLU A 173 16.67 16.44 -4.48
C GLU A 173 17.28 15.15 -3.89
N GLU A 174 18.59 14.94 -4.08
CA GLU A 174 19.29 13.73 -3.61
C GLU A 174 20.70 14.03 -3.06
N GLU A 175 21.12 13.33 -2.00
CA GLU A 175 22.44 13.52 -1.37
C GLU A 175 23.48 12.45 -1.74
N LEU A 176 23.12 11.16 -1.73
CA LEU A 176 24.03 10.05 -2.03
C LEU A 176 23.47 9.08 -3.06
N THR A 177 24.26 8.81 -4.10
CA THR A 177 23.89 7.88 -5.17
C THR A 177 24.95 6.83 -5.48
N ASN A 178 24.54 5.57 -5.59
CA ASN A 178 25.40 4.47 -6.06
C ASN A 178 24.75 3.65 -7.20
N GLY A 179 25.42 3.63 -8.35
CA GLY A 179 25.09 2.72 -9.45
C GLY A 179 23.80 3.08 -10.18
N ILE A 180 23.91 3.98 -11.16
CA ILE A 180 22.76 4.54 -11.88
C ILE A 180 22.92 4.38 -13.40
N LYS A 181 21.81 4.07 -14.09
CA LYS A 181 21.68 4.22 -15.55
C LYS A 181 20.50 5.14 -15.86
N GLU A 182 20.81 6.29 -16.45
CA GLU A 182 19.83 7.33 -16.84
C GLU A 182 19.92 7.65 -18.33
N GLU A 183 18.77 7.76 -18.99
CA GLU A 183 18.73 8.10 -20.42
C GLU A 183 18.46 9.60 -20.70
N HIS A 184 17.72 10.35 -19.85
CA HIS A 184 17.53 11.80 -19.98
C HIS A 184 17.18 12.51 -18.65
N MET A 185 17.95 13.55 -18.28
CA MET A 185 17.74 14.36 -17.06
C MET A 185 17.46 15.85 -17.39
N GLN A 186 16.42 16.45 -16.78
CA GLN A 186 16.23 17.91 -16.77
C GLN A 186 16.59 18.45 -15.36
N SER A 187 17.83 18.92 -15.19
CA SER A 187 18.44 19.16 -13.87
C SER A 187 17.82 20.30 -13.05
N PHE A 188 17.68 20.11 -11.73
CA PHE A 188 17.93 21.14 -10.72
C PHE A 188 19.26 20.82 -10.01
N ARG A 189 20.19 21.80 -10.00
CA ARG A 189 21.44 21.74 -9.22
C ARG A 189 21.42 22.89 -8.22
N HIS A 190 21.17 22.61 -6.96
CA HIS A 190 21.59 23.38 -5.78
C HIS A 190 21.45 22.43 -4.59
N ALA A 191 22.33 22.28 -3.61
CA ALA A 191 23.73 22.62 -3.39
C ALA A 191 24.09 22.00 -2.02
N ALA A 192 25.30 21.45 -1.92
CA ALA A 192 26.12 21.33 -0.70
C ALA A 192 25.68 20.36 0.41
#